data_AF-A0A967TI09-F1
#
_entry.id   AF-A0A967TI09-F1
#
_cell.length_a   1.000
_cell.length_b   1.000
_cell.length_c   1.000
_cell.angle_alpha   90.00
_cell.angle_beta   90.00
_cell.angle_gamma   90.00
#
_symmetry.space_group_name_H-M   'P 1'
#
loop_
_entity.id
_entity.type
_entity.pdbx_description
1 polymer ?
#
loop_
_entity_poly.entity_id
_entity_poly.type
_entity_poly.pdbx_seq_one_letter_code
_entity_poly.pdbx_strand_id
1 'polypeptide(L)'
;AGRAYVAVDAHQLGDFAPYLYRTVDYGRTWERIDDGIPRSVLSWTHVIREDPRRPGLLYAGTESGLYVSLDDGRRWVSLQSDLPRAPVHWIDLQPHFNDLVVGTYGRGFWILDDITPLQQLTPGILASDAHLFRPRPAYRFLPREDAVDLSDDPAAGENPEYGAILHLWLAEEPGGDARAEIVDPGGTVRRRLETPDLAPGLNRVHWDLREEASSRPKLRTPPLEHGHVEVPEEGWRPLEEAGSVRPLAPPGRYTVRVVLGSDTLERGLEVLKDPSSVGSPATIRAQVEMVREIRRDVDAVVALVDRIEWVRDQLAALGSRLSGG
;
A
#
# COMPACT_ATOMS: atom_id res chain seq x y z
N ALA A 1 -18.12 -16.02 25.77
CA ALA A 1 -18.96 -15.87 26.99
C ALA A 1 -19.55 -14.46 26.99
N GLY A 2 -20.59 -14.18 27.78
CA GLY A 2 -21.46 -12.98 27.74
C GLY A 2 -20.78 -11.62 27.91
N ARG A 3 -19.91 -11.27 26.96
CA ARG A 3 -19.17 -10.03 26.88
C ARG A 3 -19.96 -9.02 26.05
N ALA A 4 -19.97 -7.78 26.51
CA ALA A 4 -20.51 -6.65 25.77
C ALA A 4 -19.71 -5.39 26.07
N TYR A 5 -19.74 -4.46 25.15
CA TYR A 5 -19.16 -3.13 25.29
C TYR A 5 -20.25 -2.09 25.07
N VAL A 6 -20.19 -1.00 25.84
CA VAL A 6 -21.18 0.08 25.77
C VAL A 6 -20.44 1.41 25.77
N ALA A 7 -20.83 2.29 24.84
CA ALA A 7 -20.54 3.71 24.91
C ALA A 7 -21.74 4.42 25.56
N VAL A 8 -21.49 5.32 26.49
CA VAL A 8 -22.53 6.15 27.12
C VAL A 8 -22.26 7.60 26.78
N ASP A 9 -23.27 8.24 26.21
CA ASP A 9 -23.21 9.65 25.88
C ASP A 9 -24.06 10.47 26.86
N ALA A 10 -23.41 11.41 27.55
CA ALA A 10 -24.03 12.33 28.51
C ALA A 10 -23.80 13.82 28.15
N HIS A 11 -23.35 14.13 26.92
CA HIS A 11 -22.96 15.50 26.55
C HIS A 11 -24.13 16.50 26.68
N GLN A 12 -25.37 16.06 26.45
CA GLN A 12 -26.56 16.90 26.61
C GLN A 12 -26.85 17.30 28.07
N LEU A 13 -26.21 16.63 29.03
CA LEU A 13 -26.25 16.95 30.46
C LEU A 13 -25.06 17.81 30.90
N GLY A 14 -24.19 18.21 29.97
CA GLY A 14 -22.95 18.94 30.25
C GLY A 14 -21.79 18.05 30.73
N ASP A 15 -21.89 16.72 30.59
CA ASP A 15 -20.80 15.78 30.88
C ASP A 15 -20.20 15.23 29.58
N PHE A 16 -18.96 15.62 29.29
CA PHE A 16 -18.25 15.30 28.05
C PHE A 16 -17.24 14.14 28.21
N ALA A 17 -17.33 13.37 29.31
CA ALA A 17 -16.42 12.26 29.52
C ALA A 17 -16.60 11.15 28.45
N PRO A 18 -15.51 10.47 28.03
CA PRO A 18 -15.52 9.40 27.04
C PRO A 18 -16.01 8.07 27.64
N TYR A 19 -17.24 8.03 28.17
CA TYR A 19 -17.70 6.85 28.91
C TYR A 19 -17.78 5.61 28.02
N LEU A 20 -16.85 4.69 28.24
CA LEU A 20 -16.80 3.36 27.67
C LEU A 20 -16.81 2.33 28.79
N TYR A 21 -17.61 1.27 28.63
CA TYR A 21 -17.73 0.19 29.60
C TYR A 21 -17.66 -1.18 28.95
N ARG A 22 -17.16 -2.15 29.70
CA ARG A 22 -17.09 -3.57 29.35
C ARG A 22 -17.75 -4.40 30.43
N THR A 23 -18.49 -5.43 30.01
CA THR A 23 -18.92 -6.53 30.88
C THR A 23 -18.39 -7.84 30.34
N VAL A 24 -18.15 -8.82 31.21
CA VAL A 24 -17.78 -10.20 30.83
C VAL A 24 -18.68 -11.25 31.50
N ASP A 25 -19.71 -10.80 32.23
CA ASP A 25 -20.54 -11.62 33.11
C ASP A 25 -22.03 -11.47 32.82
N TYR A 26 -22.38 -11.20 31.55
CA TYR A 26 -23.73 -10.94 31.05
C TYR A 26 -24.37 -9.68 31.66
N GLY A 27 -23.56 -8.64 31.90
CA GLY A 27 -24.02 -7.33 32.35
C GLY A 27 -24.26 -7.22 33.85
N ARG A 28 -23.80 -8.18 34.67
CA ARG A 28 -23.92 -8.11 36.13
C ARG A 28 -22.95 -7.09 36.70
N THR A 29 -21.75 -7.00 36.14
CA THR A 29 -20.76 -5.97 36.47
C THR A 29 -20.25 -5.30 35.21
N TRP A 30 -19.91 -4.01 35.37
CA TRP A 30 -19.39 -3.16 34.30
C TRP A 30 -18.10 -2.49 34.77
N GLU A 31 -17.06 -2.64 33.98
CA GLU A 31 -15.76 -2.01 34.16
C GLU A 31 -15.66 -0.84 33.19
N ARG A 32 -15.25 0.32 33.70
CA ARG A 32 -14.95 1.49 32.87
C ARG A 32 -13.64 1.26 32.12
N ILE A 33 -13.65 1.44 30.81
CA ILE A 33 -12.55 1.10 29.90
C ILE A 33 -12.27 2.28 28.95
N ASP A 34 -12.02 3.47 29.51
CA ASP A 34 -11.79 4.71 28.74
C ASP A 34 -10.40 5.33 28.96
N ASP A 35 -9.46 4.56 29.54
CA ASP A 35 -8.10 5.05 29.79
C ASP A 35 -7.32 5.28 28.48
N GLY A 36 -6.57 6.37 28.41
CA GLY A 36 -5.86 6.81 27.21
C GLY A 36 -6.65 7.74 26.27
N ILE A 37 -7.99 7.86 26.41
CA ILE A 37 -8.76 8.90 25.72
C ILE A 37 -8.63 10.22 26.50
N PRO A 38 -8.11 11.31 25.90
CA PRO A 38 -8.01 12.60 26.56
C PRO A 38 -9.37 13.10 27.05
N ARG A 39 -9.42 13.78 28.20
CA ARG A 39 -10.65 14.40 28.73
C ARG A 39 -10.73 15.85 28.28
N SER A 40 -11.78 16.18 27.54
CA SER A 40 -12.04 17.51 27.01
C SER A 40 -13.53 17.67 26.74
N VAL A 41 -13.94 18.88 26.38
CA VAL A 41 -15.30 19.16 25.92
C VAL A 41 -15.63 18.48 24.58
N LEU A 42 -14.71 17.74 23.95
CA LEU A 42 -14.88 17.03 22.67
C LEU A 42 -14.52 15.53 22.79
N SER A 43 -14.64 14.96 23.99
CA SER A 43 -14.17 13.60 24.26
C SER A 43 -15.29 12.57 24.33
N TRP A 44 -16.56 12.97 24.43
CA TRP A 44 -17.65 12.02 24.58
C TRP A 44 -17.70 11.05 23.41
N THR A 45 -18.15 9.83 23.69
CA THR A 45 -18.05 8.70 22.76
C THR A 45 -19.39 8.43 22.10
N HIS A 46 -19.39 8.37 20.77
CA HIS A 46 -20.57 8.07 19.96
C HIS A 46 -20.73 6.56 19.71
N VAL A 47 -19.61 5.87 19.47
CA VAL A 47 -19.63 4.48 19.00
C VAL A 47 -18.44 3.69 19.50
N ILE A 48 -18.67 2.42 19.83
CA ILE A 48 -17.64 1.41 20.09
C ILE A 48 -17.94 0.16 19.25
N ARG A 49 -16.90 -0.44 18.66
CA ARG A 49 -16.98 -1.67 17.87
C ARG A 49 -15.83 -2.62 18.23
N GLU A 50 -16.16 -3.89 18.38
CA GLU A 50 -15.17 -4.96 18.50
C GLU A 50 -14.85 -5.54 17.13
N ASP A 51 -13.58 -5.83 16.89
CA ASP A 51 -13.11 -6.48 15.67
C ASP A 51 -13.65 -7.92 15.56
N PRO A 52 -14.25 -8.31 14.42
CA PRO A 52 -14.85 -9.63 14.26
C PRO A 52 -13.81 -10.76 14.11
N ARG A 53 -12.55 -10.43 13.80
CA ARG A 53 -11.45 -11.38 13.59
C ARG A 53 -10.52 -11.46 14.80
N ARG A 54 -10.45 -10.40 15.62
CA ARG A 54 -9.63 -10.36 16.84
C ARG A 54 -10.45 -9.93 18.07
N PRO A 55 -10.84 -10.87 18.94
CA PRO A 55 -11.41 -10.56 20.25
C PRO A 55 -10.53 -9.58 21.04
N GLY A 56 -11.15 -8.52 21.59
CA GLY A 56 -10.47 -7.49 22.38
C GLY A 56 -9.70 -6.43 21.57
N LEU A 57 -9.70 -6.50 20.24
CA LEU A 57 -9.36 -5.35 19.41
C LEU A 57 -10.60 -4.48 19.25
N LEU A 58 -10.55 -3.25 19.77
CA LEU A 58 -11.70 -2.35 19.83
C LEU A 58 -11.41 -1.05 19.09
N TYR A 59 -12.45 -0.48 18.49
CA TYR A 59 -12.44 0.83 17.85
C TYR A 59 -13.48 1.73 18.52
N ALA A 60 -13.14 2.99 18.78
CA ALA A 60 -14.05 3.95 19.38
C ALA A 60 -14.05 5.27 18.61
N GLY A 61 -15.25 5.76 18.29
CA GLY A 61 -15.48 7.05 17.68
C GLY A 61 -15.95 8.06 18.72
N THR A 62 -15.25 9.18 18.81
CA THR A 62 -15.56 10.29 19.72
C THR A 62 -15.91 11.55 18.93
N GLU A 63 -16.28 12.62 19.61
CA GLU A 63 -16.51 13.91 18.97
C GLU A 63 -15.28 14.48 18.25
N SER A 64 -14.07 14.15 18.71
CA SER A 64 -12.83 14.73 18.16
C SER A 64 -12.00 13.78 17.31
N GLY A 65 -12.38 12.51 17.21
CA GLY A 65 -11.57 11.53 16.50
C GLY A 65 -11.86 10.05 16.76
N LEU A 66 -10.99 9.23 16.18
CA LEU A 66 -11.00 7.78 16.21
C LEU A 66 -9.89 7.22 17.10
N TYR A 67 -10.22 6.20 17.89
CA TYR A 67 -9.29 5.52 18.79
C TYR A 67 -9.34 4.01 18.57
N VAL A 68 -8.23 3.35 18.87
CA VAL A 68 -8.09 1.89 18.86
C VAL A 68 -7.52 1.40 20.19
N SER A 69 -7.99 0.25 20.65
CA SER A 69 -7.44 -0.48 21.80
C SER A 69 -7.07 -1.90 21.37
N LEU A 70 -5.85 -2.33 21.68
CA LEU A 70 -5.35 -3.67 21.38
C LEU A 70 -5.54 -4.66 22.56
N ASP A 71 -6.10 -4.18 23.67
CA ASP A 71 -6.09 -4.81 24.99
C ASP A 71 -7.44 -4.79 25.71
N ASP A 72 -8.53 -4.97 24.95
CA ASP A 72 -9.89 -5.17 25.46
C ASP A 72 -10.41 -3.92 26.20
N GLY A 73 -10.01 -2.73 25.71
CA GLY A 73 -10.42 -1.41 26.19
C GLY A 73 -9.59 -0.85 27.33
N ARG A 74 -8.57 -1.57 27.82
CA ARG A 74 -7.76 -1.13 28.96
C ARG A 74 -6.95 0.11 28.63
N ARG A 75 -6.47 0.26 27.40
CA ARG A 75 -5.79 1.46 26.93
C ARG A 75 -6.18 1.76 25.49
N TRP A 76 -6.53 3.02 25.26
CA TRP A 76 -6.83 3.57 23.95
C TRP A 76 -5.67 4.40 23.42
N VAL A 77 -5.42 4.29 22.12
CA VAL A 77 -4.49 5.14 21.39
C VAL A 77 -5.22 5.76 20.21
N SER A 78 -4.82 6.99 19.87
CA SER A 78 -5.36 7.72 18.73
C SER A 78 -5.07 6.97 17.43
N LEU A 79 -6.10 6.66 16.64
CA LEU A 79 -6.00 6.13 15.27
C LEU A 79 -6.31 7.26 14.27
N GLN A 80 -5.79 8.44 14.56
CA GLN A 80 -6.01 9.68 13.84
C GLN A 80 -4.84 9.93 12.87
N SER A 81 -4.66 9.04 11.90
CA SER A 81 -3.56 9.11 10.92
C SER A 81 -3.70 10.36 10.03
N ASP A 82 -4.44 10.25 8.93
CA ASP A 82 -4.76 11.34 7.99
C ASP A 82 -6.22 11.79 8.09
N LEU A 83 -7.04 11.08 8.87
CA LEU A 83 -8.42 11.46 9.19
C LEU A 83 -8.44 12.86 9.85
N PRO A 84 -9.12 13.85 9.26
CA PRO A 84 -9.29 15.15 9.90
C PRO A 84 -10.05 15.02 11.21
N ARG A 85 -9.75 15.90 12.19
CA ARG A 85 -10.54 15.96 13.42
C ARG A 85 -12.01 16.25 13.08
N ALA A 86 -12.86 15.29 13.38
CA ALA A 86 -14.29 15.33 13.14
C ALA A 86 -15.00 14.35 14.07
N PRO A 87 -16.30 14.60 14.36
CA PRO A 87 -17.12 13.64 15.09
C PRO A 87 -17.22 12.34 14.32
N VAL A 88 -16.91 11.23 14.98
CA VAL A 88 -17.04 9.88 14.42
C VAL A 88 -18.30 9.25 14.97
N HIS A 89 -19.38 9.26 14.19
CA HIS A 89 -20.68 8.74 14.63
C HIS A 89 -20.87 7.24 14.37
N TRP A 90 -20.18 6.70 13.37
CA TRP A 90 -20.33 5.29 13.01
C TRP A 90 -19.01 4.65 12.60
N ILE A 91 -18.91 3.36 12.91
CA ILE A 91 -17.81 2.49 12.52
C ILE A 91 -18.41 1.19 11.97
N ASP A 92 -17.93 0.78 10.80
CA ASP A 92 -18.21 -0.52 10.21
C ASP A 92 -16.91 -1.23 9.82
N LEU A 93 -16.90 -2.55 9.96
CA LEU A 93 -15.74 -3.41 9.71
C LEU A 93 -16.05 -4.29 8.51
N GLN A 94 -15.57 -3.87 7.35
CA GLN A 94 -15.92 -4.47 6.07
C GLN A 94 -15.23 -5.85 5.94
N PRO A 95 -15.98 -6.96 5.88
CA PRO A 95 -15.39 -8.29 6.07
C PRO A 95 -14.68 -8.85 4.83
N HIS A 96 -14.93 -8.31 3.64
CA HIS A 96 -14.41 -8.86 2.38
C HIS A 96 -12.95 -8.44 2.15
N PHE A 97 -12.70 -7.14 2.17
CA PHE A 97 -11.38 -6.54 2.03
C PHE A 97 -10.67 -6.35 3.36
N ASN A 98 -11.39 -6.41 4.49
CA ASN A 98 -10.85 -6.13 5.82
C ASN A 98 -10.48 -4.66 5.99
N ASP A 99 -11.41 -3.77 5.66
CA ASP A 99 -11.23 -2.33 5.76
C ASP A 99 -12.08 -1.78 6.91
N LEU A 100 -11.61 -0.69 7.51
CA LEU A 100 -12.35 0.03 8.55
C LEU A 100 -13.02 1.24 7.92
N VAL A 101 -14.35 1.25 7.94
CA VAL A 101 -15.18 2.32 7.39
C VAL A 101 -15.67 3.20 8.54
N VAL A 102 -15.44 4.50 8.42
CA VAL A 102 -15.72 5.49 9.46
C VAL A 102 -16.70 6.52 8.91
N GLY A 103 -17.87 6.63 9.53
CA GLY A 103 -18.85 7.67 9.22
C GLY A 103 -18.63 8.90 10.09
N THR A 104 -18.29 10.03 9.46
CA THR A 104 -18.03 11.29 10.17
C THR A 104 -19.19 12.29 10.06
N TYR A 105 -19.28 13.22 11.00
CA TYR A 105 -20.14 14.39 10.84
C TYR A 105 -19.46 15.43 9.96
N GLY A 106 -20.08 15.74 8.81
CA GLY A 106 -19.66 16.84 7.94
C GLY A 106 -18.44 16.57 7.05
N ARG A 107 -17.84 15.37 7.07
CA ARG A 107 -16.71 15.00 6.20
C ARG A 107 -16.87 13.66 5.47
N GLY A 108 -18.11 13.20 5.30
CA GLY A 108 -18.43 11.96 4.58
C GLY A 108 -17.97 10.70 5.32
N PHE A 109 -17.71 9.64 4.55
CA PHE A 109 -17.13 8.41 5.06
C PHE A 109 -15.65 8.32 4.70
N TRP A 110 -14.86 7.73 5.58
CA TRP A 110 -13.43 7.49 5.40
C TRP A 110 -13.17 6.00 5.49
N ILE A 111 -12.26 5.49 4.67
CA ILE A 111 -11.90 4.08 4.62
C ILE A 111 -10.42 3.95 4.94
N LEU A 112 -10.10 3.27 6.04
CA LEU A 112 -8.75 2.79 6.29
C LEU A 112 -8.62 1.41 5.64
N ASP A 113 -8.00 1.39 4.47
CA ASP A 113 -7.74 0.16 3.73
C ASP A 113 -6.85 -0.77 4.55
N ASP A 114 -7.25 -2.04 4.63
CA ASP A 114 -6.50 -3.14 5.19
C ASP A 114 -6.06 -2.97 6.66
N ILE A 115 -6.94 -3.33 7.59
CA ILE A 115 -6.66 -3.36 9.04
C ILE A 115 -5.94 -4.63 9.50
N THR A 116 -5.49 -5.47 8.57
CA THR A 116 -4.79 -6.73 8.84
C THR A 116 -3.57 -6.58 9.77
N PRO A 117 -2.78 -5.48 9.73
CA PRO A 117 -1.71 -5.26 10.71
C PRO A 117 -2.24 -5.05 12.13
N LEU A 118 -3.31 -4.27 12.32
CA LEU A 118 -3.91 -4.04 13.64
C LEU A 118 -4.39 -5.36 14.26
N GLN A 119 -4.94 -6.25 13.45
CA GLN A 119 -5.35 -7.58 13.87
C GLN A 119 -4.18 -8.50 14.23
N GLN A 120 -2.98 -8.28 13.65
CA GLN A 120 -1.78 -9.08 13.94
C GLN A 120 -0.90 -8.48 15.05
N LEU A 121 -1.02 -7.18 15.35
CA LEU A 121 -0.15 -6.48 16.30
C LEU A 121 -0.19 -7.10 17.71
N THR A 122 0.98 -7.51 18.20
CA THR A 122 1.14 -8.01 19.57
C THR A 122 2.20 -7.19 20.30
N PRO A 123 2.24 -7.21 21.65
CA PRO A 123 3.34 -6.61 22.40
C PRO A 123 4.72 -7.13 21.95
N GLY A 124 4.82 -8.40 21.54
CA GLY A 124 6.06 -8.97 21.00
C GLY A 124 6.48 -8.38 19.65
N ILE A 125 5.53 -8.01 18.78
CA ILE A 125 5.83 -7.31 17.53
C ILE A 125 6.26 -5.87 17.82
N LEU A 126 5.55 -5.16 18.70
CA LEU A 126 5.90 -3.78 19.06
C LEU A 126 7.27 -3.68 19.73
N ALA A 127 7.72 -4.74 20.40
CA ALA A 127 9.04 -4.84 21.02
C ALA A 127 10.13 -5.40 20.08
N SER A 128 9.78 -5.80 18.85
CA SER A 128 10.75 -6.30 17.86
C SER A 128 11.33 -5.17 17.02
N ASP A 129 12.57 -5.34 16.56
CA ASP A 129 13.27 -4.35 15.73
C ASP A 129 12.58 -4.14 14.38
N ALA A 130 12.11 -5.23 13.75
CA ALA A 130 11.36 -5.19 12.51
C ALA A 130 10.39 -6.37 12.38
N HIS A 131 9.23 -6.15 11.75
CA HIS A 131 8.27 -7.21 11.48
C HIS A 131 7.51 -7.00 10.16
N LEU A 132 7.63 -7.98 9.26
CA LEU A 132 6.81 -8.06 8.04
C LEU A 132 5.51 -8.80 8.36
N PHE A 133 4.38 -8.09 8.27
CA PHE A 133 3.06 -8.66 8.53
C PHE A 133 2.65 -9.61 7.41
N ARG A 134 1.81 -10.60 7.73
CA ARG A 134 1.18 -11.41 6.68
C ARG A 134 0.22 -10.52 5.89
N PRO A 135 0.42 -10.32 4.57
CA PRO A 135 -0.47 -9.49 3.78
C PRO A 135 -1.80 -10.19 3.52
N ARG A 136 -2.87 -9.41 3.31
CA ARG A 136 -4.12 -9.94 2.75
C ARG A 136 -3.92 -10.40 1.29
N PRO A 137 -4.73 -11.32 0.77
CA PRO A 137 -4.71 -11.65 -0.65
C PRO A 137 -4.99 -10.40 -1.50
N ALA A 138 -4.28 -10.25 -2.63
CA ALA A 138 -4.45 -9.15 -3.56
C ALA A 138 -5.19 -9.63 -4.81
N TYR A 139 -6.17 -8.86 -5.28
CA TYR A 139 -6.87 -9.18 -6.52
C TYR A 139 -6.19 -8.52 -7.70
N ARG A 140 -5.90 -9.32 -8.72
CA ARG A 140 -5.49 -8.83 -10.04
C ARG A 140 -6.72 -8.37 -10.83
N PHE A 141 -7.35 -7.28 -10.39
CA PHE A 141 -8.51 -6.72 -11.11
C PHE A 141 -8.12 -6.29 -12.52
N LEU A 142 -9.04 -6.48 -13.46
CA LEU A 142 -8.93 -5.89 -14.79
C LEU A 142 -9.57 -4.50 -14.75
N PRO A 143 -8.85 -3.44 -15.17
CA PRO A 143 -9.47 -2.13 -15.30
C PRO A 143 -10.64 -2.24 -16.27
N ARG A 144 -11.79 -1.74 -15.85
CA ARG A 144 -12.95 -1.53 -16.71
C ARG A 144 -13.06 -0.04 -16.92
N GLU A 145 -12.97 0.38 -18.18
CA GLU A 145 -13.37 1.72 -18.55
C GLU A 145 -14.89 1.81 -18.42
N ASP A 146 -15.37 2.85 -17.74
CA ASP A 146 -16.78 3.16 -17.73
C ASP A 146 -17.22 3.57 -19.14
N ALA A 147 -18.41 3.10 -19.55
CA ALA A 147 -18.95 3.40 -20.88
C ALA A 147 -19.31 4.90 -21.06
N VAL A 148 -19.31 5.66 -19.98
CA VAL A 148 -19.62 7.09 -19.94
C VAL A 148 -18.65 7.77 -18.98
N ASP A 149 -17.88 8.72 -19.50
CA ASP A 149 -17.06 9.63 -18.70
C ASP A 149 -18.01 10.63 -18.02
N LEU A 150 -18.29 10.44 -16.73
CA LEU A 150 -19.04 11.41 -15.95
C LEU A 150 -18.07 12.55 -15.61
N SER A 151 -18.38 13.75 -16.07
CA SER A 151 -17.64 14.98 -15.74
C SER A 151 -17.32 15.07 -14.24
N ASP A 152 -16.10 15.51 -13.88
CA ASP A 152 -15.61 15.74 -12.51
C ASP A 152 -16.74 15.98 -11.48
N ASP A 153 -17.20 14.88 -10.85
CA ASP A 153 -18.17 14.95 -9.77
C ASP A 153 -17.40 15.20 -8.47
N PRO A 154 -17.59 16.34 -7.78
CA PRO A 154 -16.91 16.62 -6.52
C PRO A 154 -17.30 15.63 -5.39
N ALA A 155 -18.29 14.77 -5.61
CA ALA A 155 -18.67 13.67 -4.72
C ALA A 155 -18.07 12.31 -5.11
N ALA A 156 -17.30 12.21 -6.19
CA ALA A 156 -16.62 10.97 -6.57
C ALA A 156 -15.53 10.62 -5.55
N GLY A 157 -15.58 9.39 -5.04
CA GLY A 157 -14.54 8.87 -4.16
C GLY A 157 -13.31 8.41 -4.95
N GLU A 158 -12.15 8.44 -4.30
CA GLU A 158 -10.92 7.87 -4.84
C GLU A 158 -10.85 6.37 -4.52
N ASN A 159 -10.51 5.56 -5.52
CA ASN A 159 -10.23 4.14 -5.30
C ASN A 159 -8.89 3.98 -4.58
N PRO A 160 -8.71 2.94 -3.75
CA PRO A 160 -7.42 2.63 -3.17
C PRO A 160 -6.38 2.32 -4.25
N GLU A 161 -5.10 2.53 -3.95
CA GLU A 161 -4.02 2.21 -4.87
C GLU A 161 -4.11 0.75 -5.35
N TYR A 162 -4.10 0.55 -6.67
CA TYR A 162 -4.32 -0.76 -7.28
C TYR A 162 -3.22 -1.76 -6.94
N GLY A 163 -3.52 -2.84 -6.22
CA GLY A 163 -2.62 -3.99 -6.09
C GLY A 163 -2.54 -4.57 -4.70
N ALA A 164 -1.33 -4.89 -4.24
CA ALA A 164 -1.07 -5.46 -2.94
C ALA A 164 -0.46 -4.41 -1.99
N ILE A 165 -1.03 -4.29 -0.79
CA ILE A 165 -0.49 -3.48 0.30
C ILE A 165 0.35 -4.40 1.19
N LEU A 166 1.60 -4.03 1.39
CA LEU A 166 2.55 -4.71 2.25
C LEU A 166 2.77 -3.84 3.48
N HIS A 167 2.72 -4.45 4.66
CA HIS A 167 2.87 -3.71 5.92
C HIS A 167 4.14 -4.15 6.64
N LEU A 168 4.91 -3.18 7.12
CA LEU A 168 6.17 -3.39 7.81
C LEU A 168 6.19 -2.59 9.10
N TRP A 169 6.44 -3.24 10.24
CA TRP A 169 6.78 -2.56 11.49
C TRP A 169 8.28 -2.37 11.59
N LEU A 170 8.71 -1.20 12.06
CA LEU A 170 10.11 -0.86 12.35
C LEU A 170 10.17 -0.18 13.72
N ALA A 171 11.06 -0.61 14.61
CA ALA A 171 11.27 0.06 15.89
C ALA A 171 12.02 1.39 15.70
N GLU A 172 12.95 1.44 14.75
CA GLU A 172 13.79 2.58 14.42
C GLU A 172 13.93 2.73 12.89
N GLU A 173 14.40 3.89 12.44
CA GLU A 173 14.68 4.14 11.03
C GLU A 173 15.78 3.20 10.53
N PRO A 174 15.63 2.55 9.36
CA PRO A 174 16.61 1.59 8.89
C PRO A 174 17.93 2.29 8.53
N GLY A 175 19.02 1.93 9.22
CA GLY A 175 20.35 2.53 9.02
C GLY A 175 21.09 2.13 7.73
N GLY A 176 20.39 1.63 6.70
CA GLY A 176 21.00 1.12 5.48
C GLY A 176 19.99 0.95 4.33
N ASP A 177 20.43 0.30 3.24
CA ASP A 177 19.55 0.04 2.08
C ASP A 177 18.37 -0.85 2.50
N ALA A 178 17.17 -0.31 2.30
CA ALA A 178 15.93 -1.02 2.49
C ALA A 178 15.29 -1.24 1.12
N ARG A 179 14.88 -2.47 0.83
CA ARG A 179 14.18 -2.79 -0.41
C ARG A 179 13.20 -3.93 -0.21
N ALA A 180 12.09 -3.87 -0.93
CA ALA A 180 11.14 -4.97 -1.01
C ALA A 180 11.25 -5.65 -2.39
N GLU A 181 11.28 -6.96 -2.39
CA GLU A 181 11.38 -7.81 -3.57
C GLU A 181 10.17 -8.73 -3.65
N ILE A 182 9.62 -8.87 -4.85
CA ILE A 182 8.56 -9.81 -5.14
C ILE A 182 9.15 -11.00 -5.86
N VAL A 183 9.04 -12.17 -5.24
CA VAL A 183 9.59 -13.43 -5.73
C VAL A 183 8.44 -14.31 -6.20
N ASP A 184 8.54 -14.84 -7.41
CA ASP A 184 7.54 -15.74 -7.97
C ASP A 184 7.60 -17.15 -7.36
N PRO A 185 6.63 -18.04 -7.66
CA PRO A 185 6.67 -19.42 -7.19
C PRO A 185 7.91 -20.22 -7.64
N GLY A 186 8.61 -19.77 -8.68
CA GLY A 186 9.83 -20.37 -9.20
C GLY A 186 11.11 -19.85 -8.54
N GLY A 187 11.01 -18.94 -7.56
CA GLY A 187 12.16 -18.35 -6.87
C GLY A 187 12.82 -17.18 -7.61
N THR A 188 12.23 -16.69 -8.71
CA THR A 188 12.77 -15.56 -9.47
C THR A 188 12.22 -14.25 -8.93
N VAL A 189 13.10 -13.27 -8.71
CA VAL A 189 12.68 -11.89 -8.38
C VAL A 189 12.05 -11.27 -9.62
N ARG A 190 10.75 -10.96 -9.54
CA ARG A 190 9.96 -10.38 -10.62
C ARG A 190 9.82 -8.88 -10.53
N ARG A 191 9.92 -8.31 -9.32
CA ARG A 191 9.84 -6.88 -9.10
C ARG A 191 10.69 -6.49 -7.92
N ARG A 192 11.46 -5.41 -8.05
CA ARG A 192 11.99 -4.65 -6.92
C ARG A 192 11.11 -3.42 -6.71
N LEU A 193 10.68 -3.21 -5.48
CA LEU A 193 9.87 -2.08 -5.08
C LEU A 193 10.77 -1.07 -4.40
N GLU A 194 10.56 0.18 -4.76
CA GLU A 194 11.12 1.30 -4.02
C GLU A 194 10.41 1.36 -2.67
N THR A 195 11.18 1.58 -1.61
CA THR A 195 10.66 1.79 -0.26
C THR A 195 11.13 3.16 0.24
N PRO A 196 10.67 4.26 -0.39
CA PRO A 196 11.03 5.60 0.07
C PRO A 196 10.45 5.84 1.47
N ASP A 197 11.19 6.60 2.28
CA ASP A 197 10.69 7.20 3.52
C ASP A 197 10.17 6.23 4.60
N LEU A 198 10.84 5.08 4.77
CA LEU A 198 10.57 4.18 5.89
C LEU A 198 10.88 4.88 7.22
N ALA A 199 9.88 4.96 8.10
CA ALA A 199 9.98 5.62 9.40
C ALA A 199 9.76 4.64 10.56
N PRO A 200 10.15 4.98 11.80
CA PRO A 200 9.74 4.23 12.99
C PRO A 200 8.22 4.08 13.05
N GLY A 201 7.75 2.86 13.30
CA GLY A 201 6.34 2.52 13.38
C GLY A 201 5.86 1.62 12.24
N LEU A 202 4.57 1.74 11.92
CA LEU A 202 3.92 0.96 10.87
C LEU A 202 4.05 1.66 9.51
N ASN A 203 4.67 0.98 8.56
CA ASN A 203 4.91 1.45 7.20
C ASN A 203 4.08 0.65 6.19
N ARG A 204 3.72 1.29 5.07
CA ARG A 204 3.01 0.68 3.95
C ARG A 204 3.88 0.75 2.69
N VAL A 205 4.06 -0.39 2.03
CA VAL A 205 4.73 -0.49 0.73
C VAL A 205 3.74 -1.08 -0.25
N HIS A 206 3.59 -0.44 -1.40
CA HIS A 206 2.61 -0.84 -2.39
C HIS A 206 3.25 -1.58 -3.57
N TRP A 207 2.61 -2.68 -4.00
CA TRP A 207 2.93 -3.37 -5.23
C TRP A 207 1.75 -3.31 -6.20
N ASP A 208 1.95 -2.62 -7.32
CA ASP A 208 1.04 -2.51 -8.46
C ASP A 208 0.73 -3.83 -9.20
N LEU A 209 1.14 -4.97 -8.63
CA LEU A 209 1.11 -6.30 -9.22
C LEU A 209 1.90 -6.42 -10.52
N ARG A 210 2.70 -5.43 -10.92
CA ARG A 210 3.49 -5.48 -12.15
C ARG A 210 4.89 -5.98 -11.88
N GLU A 211 5.38 -6.78 -12.81
CA GLU A 211 6.78 -7.17 -12.91
C GLU A 211 7.63 -5.97 -13.33
N GLU A 212 8.94 -6.14 -13.27
CA GLU A 212 9.92 -5.15 -13.70
C GLU A 212 9.64 -4.69 -15.13
N ALA A 213 9.77 -3.39 -15.38
CA ALA A 213 9.60 -2.85 -16.72
C ALA A 213 10.67 -3.39 -17.67
N SER A 214 10.37 -3.41 -18.97
CA SER A 214 11.42 -3.48 -19.99
C SER A 214 12.34 -2.27 -19.84
N SER A 215 13.58 -2.46 -20.26
CA SER A 215 14.57 -1.41 -20.44
C SER A 215 14.02 -0.36 -21.41
N ARG A 216 14.48 0.88 -21.24
CA ARG A 216 14.20 1.97 -22.18
C ARG A 216 15.49 2.34 -22.91
N PRO A 217 15.44 2.59 -24.22
CA PRO A 217 16.62 3.05 -24.93
C PRO A 217 16.98 4.46 -24.47
N LYS A 218 18.26 4.66 -24.19
CA LYS A 218 18.87 5.97 -24.01
C LYS A 218 19.71 6.26 -25.25
N LEU A 219 19.66 7.48 -25.74
CA LEU A 219 20.36 7.91 -26.96
C LEU A 219 21.53 8.82 -26.57
N ARG A 220 22.71 8.59 -27.14
CA ARG A 220 23.95 9.35 -26.86
C ARG A 220 24.14 10.49 -27.85
N THR A 221 23.51 10.39 -29.02
CA THR A 221 23.73 11.31 -30.12
C THR A 221 22.45 12.09 -30.47
N PRO A 222 22.57 13.32 -30.99
CA PRO A 222 21.43 14.04 -31.51
C PRO A 222 20.81 13.27 -32.71
N PRO A 223 19.48 13.39 -32.92
CA PRO A 223 18.86 12.88 -34.14
C PRO A 223 19.54 13.49 -35.37
N LEU A 224 19.80 12.66 -36.40
CA LEU A 224 20.47 13.09 -37.64
C LEU A 224 19.81 14.32 -38.29
N GLU A 225 18.49 14.41 -38.22
CA GLU A 225 17.69 15.48 -38.84
C GLU A 225 17.28 16.59 -37.85
N HIS A 226 17.64 16.46 -36.56
CA HIS A 226 17.27 17.40 -35.51
C HIS A 226 18.47 17.70 -34.59
N GLY A 227 19.54 18.27 -35.18
CA GLY A 227 20.76 18.63 -34.46
C GLY A 227 20.61 19.72 -33.39
N HIS A 228 19.43 20.35 -33.28
CA HIS A 228 19.10 21.30 -32.22
C HIS A 228 18.72 20.60 -30.89
N VAL A 229 18.52 19.28 -30.90
CA VAL A 229 18.25 18.51 -29.67
C VAL A 229 19.56 18.37 -28.90
N GLU A 230 19.66 19.07 -27.77
CA GLU A 230 20.81 18.98 -26.89
C GLU A 230 20.86 17.62 -26.19
N VAL A 231 22.06 17.05 -26.09
CA VAL A 231 22.32 15.87 -25.26
C VAL A 231 22.70 16.39 -23.87
N PRO A 232 22.01 15.97 -22.80
CA PRO A 232 22.33 16.35 -21.42
C PRO A 232 23.80 16.10 -21.05
N GLU A 233 24.30 16.82 -20.03
CA GLU A 233 25.69 16.68 -19.54
C GLU A 233 26.07 15.24 -19.16
N GLU A 234 25.09 14.44 -18.71
CA GLU A 234 25.26 13.02 -18.41
C GLU A 234 25.65 12.18 -19.64
N GLY A 235 25.52 12.73 -20.86
CA GLY A 235 25.88 12.11 -22.14
C GLY A 235 24.72 11.36 -22.81
N TRP A 236 23.48 11.57 -22.35
CA TRP A 236 22.34 10.73 -22.75
C TRP A 236 21.00 11.44 -22.69
N ARG A 237 20.10 11.12 -23.63
CA ARG A 237 18.69 11.51 -23.59
C ARG A 237 17.74 10.30 -23.65
N PRO A 238 16.59 10.34 -22.97
CA PRO A 238 15.57 9.31 -23.13
C PRO A 238 14.90 9.41 -24.51
N LEU A 239 14.50 8.27 -25.08
CA LEU A 239 13.57 8.27 -26.20
C LEU A 239 12.15 8.42 -25.65
N GLU A 240 11.60 9.63 -25.69
CA GLU A 240 10.32 9.98 -25.03
C GLU A 240 9.13 9.12 -25.51
N GLU A 241 9.11 8.73 -26.77
CA GLU A 241 8.04 7.90 -27.35
C GLU A 241 8.18 6.39 -27.05
N ALA A 242 9.28 5.97 -26.42
CA ALA A 242 9.50 4.57 -26.11
C ALA A 242 8.68 4.14 -24.88
N GLY A 243 7.52 3.55 -25.13
CA GLY A 243 6.76 2.82 -24.11
C GLY A 243 7.58 1.68 -23.49
N SER A 244 7.24 1.31 -22.25
CA SER A 244 7.84 0.16 -21.56
C SER A 244 6.81 -0.94 -21.34
N VAL A 245 7.20 -2.19 -21.57
CA VAL A 245 6.35 -3.35 -21.30
C VAL A 245 6.46 -3.73 -19.83
N ARG A 246 5.33 -3.74 -19.11
CA ARG A 246 5.26 -4.12 -17.69
C ARG A 246 4.26 -5.27 -17.51
N PRO A 247 4.71 -6.53 -17.54
CA PRO A 247 3.83 -7.68 -17.35
C PRO A 247 3.09 -7.56 -16.02
N LEU A 248 1.77 -7.78 -16.03
CA LEU A 248 0.99 -7.91 -14.81
C LEU A 248 1.19 -9.35 -14.29
N ALA A 249 1.46 -9.52 -13.00
CA ALA A 249 1.78 -10.81 -12.39
C ALA A 249 0.57 -11.76 -12.39
N PRO A 250 0.70 -13.02 -12.85
CA PRO A 250 -0.43 -13.94 -12.92
C PRO A 250 -0.90 -14.36 -11.53
N PRO A 251 -2.16 -14.81 -11.37
CA PRO A 251 -2.64 -15.38 -10.11
C PRO A 251 -1.76 -16.54 -9.63
N GLY A 252 -1.41 -16.53 -8.34
CA GLY A 252 -0.46 -17.47 -7.76
C GLY A 252 0.03 -17.03 -6.38
N ARG A 253 0.94 -17.83 -5.80
CA ARG A 253 1.58 -17.55 -4.51
C ARG A 253 2.96 -16.95 -4.74
N TYR A 254 3.14 -15.72 -4.28
CA TYR A 254 4.40 -14.99 -4.32
C TYR A 254 5.02 -14.95 -2.93
N THR A 255 6.32 -14.72 -2.88
CA THR A 255 7.01 -14.39 -1.63
C THR A 255 7.42 -12.93 -1.68
N VAL A 256 6.97 -12.17 -0.70
CA VAL A 256 7.43 -10.81 -0.44
C VAL A 256 8.64 -10.93 0.46
N ARG A 257 9.77 -10.43 -0.02
CA ARG A 257 11.03 -10.41 0.70
C ARG A 257 11.44 -8.97 0.96
N VAL A 258 11.55 -8.57 2.21
CA VAL A 258 12.03 -7.25 2.61
C VAL A 258 13.45 -7.42 3.15
N VAL A 259 14.40 -6.71 2.55
CA VAL A 259 15.80 -6.67 2.97
C VAL A 259 16.01 -5.35 3.71
N LEU A 260 16.52 -5.43 4.95
CA LEU A 260 16.83 -4.30 5.82
C LEU A 260 18.29 -4.43 6.26
N GLY A 261 19.22 -3.85 5.50
CA GLY A 261 20.65 -4.05 5.75
C GLY A 261 21.06 -5.53 5.65
N SER A 262 21.42 -6.15 6.77
CA SER A 262 21.75 -7.59 6.86
C SER A 262 20.53 -8.49 7.08
N ASP A 263 19.41 -7.93 7.54
CA ASP A 263 18.23 -8.72 7.89
C ASP A 263 17.34 -8.93 6.66
N THR A 264 16.71 -10.10 6.60
CA THR A 264 15.79 -10.46 5.53
C THR A 264 14.52 -11.05 6.12
N LEU A 265 13.38 -10.43 5.81
CA LEU A 265 12.06 -10.84 6.25
C LEU A 265 11.27 -11.35 5.04
N GLU A 266 10.65 -12.53 5.16
CA GLU A 266 9.86 -13.12 4.08
C GLU A 266 8.42 -13.44 4.52
N ARG A 267 7.45 -13.15 3.65
CA ARG A 267 6.04 -13.53 3.82
C ARG A 267 5.42 -13.94 2.50
N GLY A 268 4.54 -14.93 2.56
CA GLY A 268 3.73 -15.33 1.40
C GLY A 268 2.62 -14.32 1.11
N LEU A 269 2.42 -14.01 -0.17
CA LEU A 269 1.34 -13.20 -0.70
C LEU A 269 0.57 -14.00 -1.75
N GLU A 270 -0.76 -14.04 -1.64
CA GLU A 270 -1.62 -14.71 -2.60
C GLU A 270 -2.21 -13.68 -3.56
N VAL A 271 -1.95 -13.84 -4.86
CA VAL A 271 -2.56 -13.04 -5.92
C VAL A 271 -3.72 -13.82 -6.51
N LEU A 272 -4.92 -13.28 -6.37
CA LEU A 272 -6.17 -13.85 -6.84
C LEU A 272 -6.52 -13.33 -8.24
N LYS A 273 -7.24 -14.15 -9.01
CA LYS A 273 -7.84 -13.69 -10.27
C LYS A 273 -8.95 -12.70 -9.95
N ASP A 274 -9.14 -11.71 -10.82
CA ASP A 274 -10.39 -10.96 -10.90
C ASP A 274 -11.60 -11.94 -10.92
N PRO A 275 -12.52 -11.85 -9.94
CA PRO A 275 -13.70 -12.72 -9.88
C PRO A 275 -14.59 -12.64 -11.13
N SER A 276 -14.57 -11.51 -11.83
CA SER A 276 -15.37 -11.25 -13.03
C SER A 276 -14.69 -11.67 -14.34
N SER A 277 -13.41 -12.06 -14.31
CA SER A 277 -12.69 -12.48 -15.50
C SER A 277 -13.14 -13.88 -15.94
N VAL A 278 -13.36 -14.09 -17.24
CA VAL A 278 -13.70 -15.41 -17.80
C VAL A 278 -12.50 -16.35 -17.95
N GLY A 279 -11.28 -15.81 -17.99
CA GLY A 279 -10.06 -16.60 -18.23
C GLY A 279 -9.74 -17.56 -17.09
N SER A 280 -9.29 -18.78 -17.39
CA SER A 280 -8.76 -19.68 -16.37
C SER A 280 -7.40 -19.18 -15.85
N PRO A 281 -6.97 -19.52 -14.62
CA PRO A 281 -5.61 -19.20 -14.17
C PRO A 281 -4.51 -19.72 -15.10
N ALA A 282 -4.73 -20.85 -15.78
CA ALA A 282 -3.79 -21.39 -16.76
C ALA A 282 -3.71 -20.51 -18.02
N THR A 283 -4.84 -20.05 -18.55
CA THR A 283 -4.91 -19.13 -19.69
C THR A 283 -4.22 -17.81 -19.37
N ILE A 284 -4.46 -17.26 -18.17
CA ILE A 284 -3.82 -16.01 -17.73
C ILE A 284 -2.30 -16.19 -17.64
N ARG A 285 -1.82 -17.31 -17.11
CA ARG A 285 -0.38 -17.61 -17.09
C ARG A 285 0.22 -17.68 -18.49
N ALA A 286 -0.44 -18.35 -19.43
CA ALA A 286 0.01 -18.42 -20.82
C ALA A 286 0.07 -17.02 -21.47
N GLN A 287 -0.95 -16.19 -21.25
CA GLN A 287 -0.96 -14.80 -21.71
C GLN A 287 0.20 -13.99 -21.13
N VAL A 288 0.46 -14.10 -19.82
CA VAL A 288 1.56 -13.36 -19.19
C VAL A 288 2.92 -13.84 -19.72
N GLU A 289 3.08 -15.12 -20.01
CA GLU A 289 4.34 -15.62 -20.60
C GLU A 289 4.60 -15.02 -21.99
N MET A 290 3.57 -14.90 -22.84
CA MET A 290 3.68 -14.17 -24.10
C MET A 290 4.08 -12.69 -23.88
N VAL A 291 3.52 -12.02 -22.88
CA VAL A 291 3.91 -10.62 -22.56
C VAL A 291 5.36 -10.55 -22.06
N ARG A 292 5.84 -11.56 -21.33
CA ARG A 292 7.25 -11.66 -20.92
C ARG A 292 8.17 -11.90 -22.10
N GLU A 293 7.75 -12.67 -23.10
CA GLU A 293 8.47 -12.82 -24.37
C GLU A 293 8.62 -11.46 -25.08
N ILE A 294 7.51 -10.73 -25.25
CA ILE A 294 7.53 -9.39 -25.85
C ILE A 294 8.47 -8.45 -25.06
N ARG A 295 8.42 -8.49 -23.72
CA ARG A 295 9.33 -7.71 -22.87
C ARG A 295 10.80 -8.06 -23.16
N ARG A 296 11.14 -9.35 -23.29
CA ARG A 296 12.50 -9.81 -23.63
C ARG A 296 12.93 -9.34 -25.02
N ASP A 297 12.03 -9.33 -26.00
CA ASP A 297 12.32 -8.83 -27.34
C ASP A 297 12.57 -7.31 -27.33
N VAL A 298 11.77 -6.55 -26.57
CA VAL A 298 12.01 -5.11 -26.36
C VAL A 298 13.37 -4.86 -25.71
N ASP A 299 13.72 -5.62 -24.66
CA ASP A 299 15.04 -5.54 -24.02
C ASP A 299 16.18 -5.80 -25.02
N ALA A 300 16.01 -6.80 -25.91
CA ALA A 300 16.99 -7.11 -26.96
C ALA A 300 17.13 -5.97 -27.98
N VAL A 301 16.01 -5.35 -28.41
CA VAL A 301 16.02 -4.18 -29.30
C VAL A 301 16.72 -3.00 -28.63
N VAL A 302 16.43 -2.75 -27.35
CA VAL A 302 17.10 -1.68 -26.59
C VAL A 302 18.61 -1.89 -26.51
N ALA A 303 19.06 -3.12 -26.29
CA ALA A 303 20.49 -3.46 -26.30
C ALA A 303 21.14 -3.23 -27.68
N LEU A 304 20.40 -3.48 -28.77
CA LEU A 304 20.88 -3.15 -30.13
C LEU A 304 20.98 -1.65 -30.36
N VAL A 305 19.97 -0.88 -29.93
CA VAL A 305 20.00 0.60 -30.00
C VAL A 305 21.17 1.15 -29.21
N ASP A 306 21.40 0.65 -27.99
CA ASP A 306 22.52 1.06 -27.15
C ASP A 306 23.87 0.85 -27.87
N ARG A 307 24.03 -0.30 -28.54
CA ARG A 307 25.24 -0.59 -29.31
C ARG A 307 25.42 0.33 -30.51
N ILE A 308 24.33 0.66 -31.22
CA ILE A 308 24.35 1.60 -32.35
C ILE A 308 24.75 3.00 -31.86
N GLU A 309 24.18 3.46 -30.75
CA GLU A 309 24.48 4.77 -30.17
C GLU A 309 25.94 4.88 -29.72
N TRP A 310 26.52 3.81 -29.18
CA TRP A 310 27.95 3.76 -28.88
C TRP A 310 28.81 3.92 -30.14
N VAL A 311 28.47 3.24 -31.22
CA VAL A 311 29.21 3.37 -32.50
C VAL A 311 29.06 4.77 -33.06
N ARG A 312 27.87 5.37 -33.01
CA ARG A 312 27.63 6.73 -33.48
C ARG A 312 28.42 7.77 -32.69
N ASP A 313 28.45 7.63 -31.37
CA ASP A 313 29.24 8.49 -30.49
C ASP A 313 30.75 8.40 -30.79
N GLN A 314 31.28 7.18 -30.95
CA GLN A 314 32.68 6.97 -31.35
C GLN A 314 33.01 7.60 -32.71
N LEU A 315 32.12 7.48 -33.69
CA LEU A 315 32.30 8.08 -35.02
C LEU A 315 32.25 9.61 -34.95
N ALA A 316 31.34 10.19 -34.16
CA ALA A 316 31.27 11.64 -33.95
C ALA A 316 32.54 12.18 -33.28
N ALA A 317 33.04 11.48 -32.25
CA ALA A 317 34.30 11.82 -31.57
C ALA A 317 35.53 11.66 -32.48
N LEU A 318 35.55 10.67 -33.38
CA LEU A 318 36.61 10.54 -34.38
C LEU A 318 36.54 11.66 -35.42
N GLY A 319 35.33 11.99 -35.89
CA GLY A 319 35.09 13.06 -36.85
C GLY A 319 35.58 14.42 -36.33
N SER A 320 35.26 14.77 -35.08
CA SER A 320 35.71 16.03 -34.47
C SER A 320 37.23 16.11 -34.31
N ARG A 321 37.90 14.98 -34.03
CA ARG A 321 39.37 14.90 -33.97
C ARG A 321 40.03 15.06 -35.34
N LEU A 322 39.39 14.57 -36.40
CA LEU A 322 39.91 14.67 -37.77
C LEU A 322 39.65 16.05 -38.40
N SER A 323 38.60 16.77 -38.00
CA SER A 323 38.27 18.11 -38.49
C SER A 323 38.85 19.25 -37.64
N GLY A 324 39.34 18.94 -36.42
CA GLY A 324 40.03 19.87 -35.52
C GLY A 324 41.56 19.89 -35.65
N GLY A 325 42.11 19.38 -36.75
CA GLY A 325 43.53 19.46 -37.13
C GLY A 325 43.75 20.28 -38.39
#